data_AF-A0A9J6F5B6-F1
#
_entry.id   AF-A0A9J6F5B6-F1
#
_cell.length_a   1.000
_cell.length_b   1.000
_cell.length_c   1.000
_cell.angle_alpha   90.00
_cell.angle_beta   90.00
_cell.angle_gamma   90.00
#
_symmetry.space_group_name_H-M   'P 1'
#
loop_
_entity.id
_entity.type
_entity.pdbx_description
1 polymer ?
#
loop_
_entity_poly.entity_id
_entity_poly.type
_entity_poly.pdbx_seq_one_letter_code
_entity_poly.pdbx_strand_id
1 'polypeptide(L)'
;MQKFGVFGSGQFTVKGGALRMETACALYISVLSALTALGKRRDCGWEVCPRRFQLFRLICRNLWVKRKRPDPKSRDFPAPPGPECSGLCDLPGAENFSEDSPTKQFYKDKVLYSQEEITQLKKKVKTLQQTKRRLVKRNENAQEIIKEIQEQKLLSEEGSHVFSSVFSDDIQQLLCRVGNEQKGKYPPELRAFALTLHFYSPAAYEYVRSKFNEALPSQRTLRGWYKSFQGAPGFTAEAFAFLEKFAEARDESSTAL
;
A
#
# COMPACT_ATOMS: atom_id res chain seq x y z
N MET A 1 59.69 -4.18 -1.80
CA MET A 1 59.86 -3.10 -0.82
C MET A 1 58.53 -2.35 -0.79
N GLN A 2 57.74 -2.22 0.26
CA GLN A 2 57.98 -2.10 1.71
C GLN A 2 57.13 -3.09 2.53
N LYS A 3 57.57 -3.34 3.75
CA LYS A 3 57.03 -4.25 4.76
C LYS A 3 56.21 -3.49 5.83
N PHE A 4 55.50 -4.29 6.63
CA PHE A 4 54.94 -4.06 7.98
C PHE A 4 53.54 -3.41 8.04
N GLY A 5 52.60 -3.86 8.89
CA GLY A 5 52.75 -4.69 10.08
C GLY A 5 51.52 -5.54 10.42
N VAL A 6 51.81 -6.67 11.06
CA VAL A 6 50.89 -7.58 11.73
C VAL A 6 50.49 -6.96 13.08
N PHE A 7 49.20 -6.91 13.37
CA PHE A 7 48.60 -6.80 14.71
C PHE A 7 47.31 -7.62 14.60
N GLY A 8 47.23 -8.81 15.20
CA GLY A 8 47.18 -9.02 16.64
C GLY A 8 45.82 -9.67 16.91
N SER A 9 45.81 -10.99 17.01
CA SER A 9 44.66 -11.83 17.31
C SER A 9 44.02 -11.43 18.66
N GLY A 10 42.85 -10.81 18.60
CA GLY A 10 41.94 -10.67 19.73
C GLY A 10 40.72 -11.56 19.53
N GLN A 11 40.82 -12.83 19.92
CA GLN A 11 39.64 -13.69 20.06
C GLN A 11 38.72 -13.06 21.11
N PHE A 12 37.58 -12.50 20.70
CA PHE A 12 36.51 -12.18 21.65
C PHE A 12 35.68 -13.44 21.86
N THR A 13 36.03 -14.19 22.89
CA THR A 13 35.17 -15.25 23.43
C THR A 13 33.87 -14.62 23.90
N VAL A 14 32.76 -14.88 23.21
CA VAL A 14 31.42 -14.54 23.69
C VAL A 14 31.05 -15.58 24.76
N LYS A 15 31.55 -15.38 25.97
CA LYS A 15 30.93 -16.00 27.15
C LYS A 15 29.70 -15.19 27.50
N GLY A 16 28.57 -15.90 27.59
CA GLY A 16 27.26 -15.34 27.88
C GLY A 16 27.29 -14.35 29.04
N GLY A 17 26.72 -13.19 28.78
CA GLY A 17 26.54 -12.13 29.77
C GLY A 17 25.71 -11.05 29.12
N ALA A 18 24.50 -10.85 29.63
CA ALA A 18 23.59 -9.82 29.19
C ALA A 18 24.31 -8.46 29.14
N LEU A 19 24.49 -7.90 27.93
CA LEU A 19 24.86 -6.51 27.75
C LEU A 19 23.75 -5.67 28.39
N ARG A 20 24.01 -5.17 29.60
CA ARG A 20 23.17 -4.17 30.26
C ARG A 20 22.98 -3.02 29.28
N MET A 21 21.73 -2.68 28.96
CA MET A 21 21.30 -1.55 28.12
C MET A 21 22.04 -0.23 28.42
N GLU A 22 22.58 -0.09 29.62
CA GLU A 22 23.40 1.04 30.06
C GLU A 22 24.67 1.23 29.21
N THR A 23 25.33 0.16 28.76
CA THR A 23 26.56 0.28 27.95
C THR A 23 26.26 0.72 26.51
N ALA A 24 25.12 0.31 25.96
CA ALA A 24 24.69 0.72 24.61
C ALA A 24 24.29 2.21 24.54
N CYS A 25 23.62 2.72 25.59
CA CYS A 25 23.29 4.15 25.70
C CYS A 25 24.55 5.01 25.84
N ALA A 26 25.53 4.57 26.63
CA ALA A 26 26.80 5.29 26.80
C ALA A 26 27.56 5.38 25.47
N LEU A 27 27.68 4.26 24.73
CA LEU A 27 28.33 4.24 23.41
C LEU A 27 27.61 5.16 22.41
N TYR A 28 26.28 5.17 22.41
CA TYR A 28 25.50 6.03 21.51
C TYR A 28 25.69 7.53 21.79
N ILE A 29 25.72 7.93 23.06
CA ILE A 29 25.96 9.33 23.48
C ILE A 29 27.38 9.76 23.12
N SER A 30 28.38 8.90 23.34
CA SER A 30 29.77 9.18 22.96
C SER A 30 29.95 9.33 21.45
N VAL A 31 29.29 8.49 20.64
CA VAL A 31 29.32 8.59 19.16
C VAL A 31 28.63 9.87 18.66
N LEU A 32 27.50 10.26 19.25
CA LEU A 32 26.80 11.51 18.92
C LEU A 32 27.61 12.76 19.27
N SER A 33 28.34 12.71 20.39
CA SER A 33 29.23 13.78 20.84
C SER A 33 30.46 13.90 19.94
N ALA A 34 31.02 12.78 19.49
CA ALA A 34 32.12 12.75 18.53
C ALA A 34 31.69 13.27 17.14
N LEU A 35 30.47 12.96 16.70
CA LEU A 35 29.92 13.45 15.43
C LEU A 35 29.57 14.94 15.44
N THR A 36 29.26 15.52 16.60
CA THR A 36 29.06 16.98 16.75
C THR A 36 30.36 17.76 16.84
N ALA A 37 31.46 17.14 17.28
CA ALA A 37 32.79 17.75 17.30
C ALA A 37 33.45 17.84 15.90
N LEU A 38 33.05 16.99 14.95
CA LEU A 38 33.49 17.05 13.56
C LEU A 38 32.63 18.03 12.75
N GLY A 39 32.65 19.30 13.15
CA GLY A 39 31.98 20.39 12.47
C GLY A 39 32.54 20.63 11.06
N LYS A 40 31.85 20.13 10.03
CA LYS A 40 31.78 20.81 8.72
C LYS A 40 30.45 21.53 8.64
N ARG A 41 30.48 22.84 8.90
CA ARG A 41 29.40 23.77 8.54
C ARG A 41 29.14 23.61 7.03
N ARG A 42 27.92 23.22 6.68
CA ARG A 42 27.29 23.63 5.44
C ARG A 42 25.81 23.86 5.74
N ASP A 43 25.40 25.08 5.44
CA ASP A 43 24.07 25.61 5.59
C ASP A 43 23.06 24.77 4.82
N CYS A 44 22.21 24.02 5.53
CA CYS A 44 20.95 23.50 5.01
C CYS A 44 19.94 23.55 6.16
N GLY A 45 18.85 24.29 5.99
CA GLY A 45 17.77 24.42 6.97
C GLY A 45 17.22 23.06 7.41
N TRP A 46 17.37 22.74 8.69
CA TRP A 46 16.78 21.55 9.32
C TRP A 46 15.44 21.91 9.94
N GLU A 47 14.42 22.13 9.11
CA GLU A 47 13.00 22.00 9.52
C GLU A 47 12.41 20.67 9.02
N VAL A 48 13.13 19.56 9.14
CA VAL A 48 12.49 18.24 9.15
C VAL A 48 13.22 17.32 10.11
N CYS A 49 12.82 17.37 11.39
CA CYS A 49 13.21 16.34 12.35
C CYS A 49 12.63 14.98 11.92
N PRO A 50 13.44 13.91 11.75
CA PRO A 50 12.93 12.59 11.46
C PRO A 50 12.05 12.11 12.63
N ARG A 51 10.82 11.69 12.35
CA ARG A 51 9.86 11.13 13.35
C ARG A 51 10.46 9.97 14.19
N ARG A 52 11.57 9.38 13.75
CA ARG A 52 12.35 8.34 14.46
C ARG A 52 13.05 8.86 15.73
N PHE A 53 13.44 10.14 15.79
CA PHE A 53 14.08 10.74 16.97
C PHE A 53 13.09 11.10 18.07
N GLN A 54 11.87 11.52 17.72
CA GLN A 54 10.81 11.75 18.70
C GLN A 54 10.34 10.45 19.36
N LEU A 55 10.31 9.35 18.60
CA LEU A 55 9.94 8.04 19.14
C LEU A 55 10.98 7.53 20.15
N PHE A 56 12.28 7.77 19.92
CA PHE A 56 13.32 7.35 20.86
C PHE A 56 13.26 8.14 22.18
N ARG A 57 13.04 9.46 22.12
CA ARG A 57 12.79 10.29 23.33
C ARG A 57 11.55 9.84 24.11
N LEU A 58 10.48 9.46 23.42
CA LEU A 58 9.24 8.99 24.04
C LEU A 58 9.38 7.58 24.63
N ILE A 59 10.13 6.69 23.97
CA ILE A 59 10.44 5.35 24.46
C ILE A 59 11.34 5.42 25.71
N CYS A 60 12.38 6.25 25.71
CA CYS A 60 13.24 6.43 26.89
C CYS A 60 12.48 7.08 28.07
N ARG A 61 11.59 8.05 27.80
CA ARG A 61 10.76 8.69 28.84
C ARG A 61 9.69 7.75 29.40
N ASN A 62 9.12 6.85 28.59
CA ASN A 62 8.12 5.88 29.04
C ASN A 62 8.73 4.60 29.67
N LEU A 63 9.98 4.24 29.33
CA LEU A 63 10.68 3.14 30.01
C LEU A 63 11.12 3.51 31.44
N TRP A 64 11.43 4.79 31.70
CA TRP A 64 11.93 5.24 33.01
C TRP A 64 10.81 5.49 34.05
N VAL A 65 9.55 5.62 33.61
CA VAL A 65 8.40 5.89 34.51
C VAL A 65 7.77 4.62 35.10
N LYS A 66 8.14 3.43 34.64
CA LYS A 66 7.78 2.18 35.34
C LYS A 66 8.78 1.90 36.47
N ARG A 67 8.78 2.74 37.51
CA ARG A 67 9.22 2.29 38.83
C ARG A 67 8.34 1.10 39.20
N LYS A 68 8.91 -0.10 39.24
CA LYS A 68 8.28 -1.26 39.88
C LYS A 68 7.83 -0.78 41.27
N ARG A 69 6.53 -0.81 41.55
CA ARG A 69 6.11 -0.70 42.95
C ARG A 69 6.75 -1.88 43.67
N PRO A 70 7.47 -1.67 44.79
CA PRO A 70 7.92 -2.80 45.59
C PRO A 70 6.69 -3.62 45.98
N ASP A 71 6.82 -4.95 45.91
CA ASP A 71 5.75 -5.84 46.37
C ASP A 71 5.39 -5.47 47.82
N PRO A 72 4.10 -5.44 48.19
CA PRO A 72 3.73 -5.21 49.58
C PRO A 72 4.44 -6.24 50.44
N LYS A 73 5.19 -5.79 51.46
CA LYS A 73 5.83 -6.70 52.42
C LYS A 73 4.76 -7.64 52.97
N SER A 74 4.94 -8.95 52.81
CA SER A 74 4.14 -9.91 53.56
C SER A 74 4.35 -9.59 55.04
N ARG A 75 3.27 -9.23 55.72
CA ARG A 75 3.29 -9.20 57.17
C ARG A 75 3.09 -10.64 57.60
N ASP A 76 4.18 -11.33 57.89
CA ASP A 76 4.13 -12.61 58.57
C ASP A 76 3.70 -12.31 60.01
N PHE A 77 2.39 -12.27 60.23
CA PHE A 77 1.85 -12.29 61.57
C PHE A 77 2.09 -13.70 62.11
N PRO A 78 2.85 -13.87 63.21
CA PRO A 78 2.91 -15.17 63.84
C PRO A 78 1.48 -15.55 64.22
N ALA A 79 1.04 -16.72 63.74
CA ALA A 79 -0.23 -17.27 64.13
C ALA A 79 -0.25 -17.32 65.67
N PRO A 80 -1.28 -16.79 66.35
CA PRO A 80 -1.39 -16.97 67.78
C PRO A 80 -1.38 -18.49 68.05
N PRO A 81 -0.69 -18.96 69.10
CA PRO A 81 -0.79 -20.36 69.49
C PRO A 81 -2.27 -20.63 69.75
N GLY A 82 -2.87 -21.41 68.85
CA GLY A 82 -4.25 -21.80 68.98
C GLY A 82 -4.42 -22.58 70.29
N PRO A 83 -5.52 -22.42 71.02
CA PRO A 83 -5.88 -23.42 72.01
C PRO A 83 -6.01 -24.75 71.24
N GLU A 84 -5.34 -25.79 71.74
CA GLU A 84 -5.60 -27.15 71.31
C GLU A 84 -7.07 -27.46 71.63
N CYS A 85 -7.96 -27.18 70.68
CA CYS A 85 -9.32 -27.68 70.70
C CYS A 85 -9.28 -29.13 70.22
N SER A 86 -8.88 -30.01 71.12
CA SER A 86 -9.19 -31.43 71.02
C SER A 86 -10.71 -31.60 71.18
N GLY A 87 -11.41 -31.84 70.08
CA GLY A 87 -12.77 -32.39 70.12
C GLY A 87 -13.86 -31.45 69.62
N LEU A 88 -14.05 -31.40 68.30
CA LEU A 88 -15.27 -31.16 67.51
C LEU A 88 -14.75 -30.85 66.08
N CYS A 89 -15.06 -31.53 64.99
CA CYS A 89 -16.14 -32.45 64.66
C CYS A 89 -15.70 -33.18 63.39
N ASP A 90 -15.62 -34.51 63.41
CA ASP A 90 -15.72 -35.30 62.18
C ASP A 90 -17.19 -35.30 61.77
N LEU A 91 -17.58 -34.37 60.89
CA LEU A 91 -18.86 -34.42 60.17
C LEU A 91 -18.59 -34.88 58.74
N PRO A 92 -19.05 -36.06 58.32
CA PRO A 92 -19.04 -36.46 56.92
C PRO A 92 -20.14 -35.68 56.21
N GLY A 93 -19.77 -34.60 55.52
CA GLY A 93 -20.74 -33.76 54.83
C GLY A 93 -20.28 -32.37 54.41
N ALA A 94 -18.98 -32.06 54.43
CA ALA A 94 -18.47 -30.84 53.82
C ALA A 94 -18.23 -31.03 52.31
N GLU A 95 -19.19 -31.64 51.61
CA GLU A 95 -19.20 -31.63 50.15
C GLU A 95 -19.94 -30.37 49.70
N ASN A 96 -19.18 -29.46 49.08
CA ASN A 96 -19.66 -28.50 48.08
C ASN A 96 -20.78 -27.52 48.50
N PHE A 97 -20.50 -26.62 49.44
CA PHE A 97 -21.22 -25.33 49.52
C PHE A 97 -20.28 -24.16 49.18
N SER A 98 -19.76 -24.17 47.96
CA SER A 98 -19.33 -22.94 47.29
C SER A 98 -20.31 -22.60 46.18
N GLU A 99 -21.61 -22.62 46.49
CA GLU A 99 -22.61 -21.97 45.65
C GLU A 99 -22.36 -20.47 45.72
N ASP A 100 -21.59 -19.97 44.77
CA ASP A 100 -21.43 -18.54 44.60
C ASP A 100 -22.81 -17.90 44.45
N SER A 101 -23.07 -16.85 45.24
CA SER A 101 -24.26 -16.00 45.08
C SER A 101 -24.52 -15.71 43.59
N PRO A 102 -25.78 -15.71 43.11
CA PRO A 102 -26.10 -15.46 41.70
C PRO A 102 -25.43 -14.20 41.14
N THR A 103 -25.25 -13.17 41.97
CA THR A 103 -24.55 -11.94 41.62
C THR A 103 -23.05 -12.17 41.37
N LYS A 104 -22.39 -13.01 42.16
CA LYS A 104 -20.97 -13.34 42.03
C LYS A 104 -20.71 -14.19 40.78
N GLN A 105 -21.60 -15.12 40.45
CA GLN A 105 -21.54 -15.89 39.20
C GLN A 105 -21.66 -14.99 37.98
N PHE A 106 -22.65 -14.07 37.96
CA PHE A 106 -22.82 -13.10 36.88
C PHE A 106 -21.55 -12.29 36.58
N TYR A 107 -20.86 -11.80 37.61
CA TYR A 107 -19.61 -11.05 37.41
C TYR A 107 -18.46 -11.94 36.92
N LYS A 108 -18.38 -13.20 37.37
CA LYS A 108 -17.40 -14.17 36.85
C LYS A 108 -17.62 -14.43 35.36
N ASP A 109 -18.85 -14.68 34.95
CA ASP A 109 -19.20 -14.91 33.55
C ASP A 109 -18.91 -13.67 32.70
N LYS A 110 -19.19 -12.47 33.23
CA LYS A 110 -18.87 -11.21 32.56
C LYS A 110 -17.36 -11.02 32.37
N VAL A 111 -16.54 -11.41 33.34
CA VAL A 111 -15.07 -11.38 33.23
C VAL A 111 -14.59 -12.39 32.20
N LEU A 112 -15.12 -13.62 32.20
CA LEU A 112 -14.79 -14.65 31.22
C LEU A 112 -15.15 -14.21 29.80
N TYR A 113 -16.35 -13.70 29.58
CA TYR A 113 -16.80 -13.15 28.30
C TYR A 113 -15.86 -12.04 27.81
N SER A 114 -15.54 -11.09 28.69
CA SER A 114 -14.62 -9.99 28.35
C SER A 114 -13.22 -10.51 28.01
N GLN A 115 -12.75 -11.54 28.72
CA GLN A 115 -11.45 -12.16 28.48
C GLN A 115 -11.43 -12.89 27.13
N GLU A 116 -12.47 -13.63 26.79
CA GLU A 116 -12.67 -14.27 25.49
C GLU A 116 -12.69 -13.25 24.37
N GLU A 117 -13.45 -12.16 24.52
CA GLU A 117 -13.52 -11.06 23.56
C GLU A 117 -12.14 -10.44 23.31
N ILE A 118 -11.37 -10.18 24.38
CA ILE A 118 -9.98 -9.71 24.27
C ILE A 118 -9.11 -10.71 23.50
N THR A 119 -9.28 -12.02 23.73
CA THR A 119 -8.51 -13.03 22.98
C THR A 119 -8.87 -13.03 21.49
N GLN A 120 -10.16 -12.88 21.15
CA GLN A 120 -10.62 -12.82 19.76
C GLN A 120 -10.10 -11.55 19.07
N LEU A 121 -10.17 -10.40 19.72
CA LEU A 121 -9.64 -9.14 19.21
C LEU A 121 -8.11 -9.22 18.99
N LYS A 122 -7.36 -9.81 19.93
CA LYS A 122 -5.91 -10.04 19.76
C LYS A 122 -5.61 -10.91 18.54
N LYS A 123 -6.38 -11.99 18.31
CA LYS A 123 -6.25 -12.83 17.11
C LYS A 123 -6.51 -12.02 15.84
N LYS A 124 -7.60 -11.22 15.80
CA LYS A 124 -7.94 -10.35 14.66
C LYS A 124 -6.81 -9.35 14.35
N VAL A 125 -6.30 -8.64 15.38
CA VAL A 125 -5.20 -7.68 15.21
C VAL A 125 -3.95 -8.37 14.64
N LYS A 126 -3.60 -9.56 15.14
CA LYS A 126 -2.47 -10.33 14.60
C LYS A 126 -2.65 -10.67 13.13
N THR A 127 -3.82 -11.16 12.74
CA THR A 127 -4.14 -11.50 11.35
C THR A 127 -4.06 -10.27 10.45
N LEU A 128 -4.67 -9.15 10.87
CA LEU A 128 -4.63 -7.89 10.11
C LEU A 128 -3.22 -7.34 9.95
N GLN A 129 -2.40 -7.37 11.01
CA GLN A 129 -1.01 -6.95 10.94
C GLN A 129 -0.19 -7.85 10.02
N GLN A 130 -0.46 -9.16 10.01
CA GLN A 130 0.22 -10.08 9.10
C GLN A 130 -0.16 -9.81 7.63
N THR A 131 -1.44 -9.59 7.35
CA THR A 131 -1.92 -9.19 6.02
C THR A 131 -1.26 -7.90 5.57
N LYS A 132 -1.20 -6.88 6.45
CA LYS A 132 -0.51 -5.62 6.18
C LYS A 132 0.96 -5.84 5.80
N ARG A 133 1.71 -6.64 6.58
CA ARG A 133 3.12 -6.95 6.27
C ARG A 133 3.29 -7.65 4.93
N ARG A 134 2.43 -8.62 4.61
CA ARG A 134 2.45 -9.33 3.32
C ARG A 134 2.16 -8.40 2.15
N LEU A 135 1.18 -7.50 2.30
CA LEU A 135 0.84 -6.50 1.29
C LEU A 135 1.98 -5.51 1.05
N VAL A 136 2.58 -5.00 2.13
CA VAL A 136 3.75 -4.11 2.05
C VAL A 136 4.89 -4.79 1.29
N LYS A 137 5.21 -6.05 1.61
CA LYS A 137 6.27 -6.80 0.91
C LYS A 137 5.97 -7.00 -0.58
N ARG A 138 4.72 -7.27 -0.96
CA ARG A 138 4.34 -7.36 -2.38
C ARG A 138 4.50 -6.03 -3.11
N ASN A 139 4.17 -4.92 -2.44
CA ASN A 139 4.30 -3.59 -3.01
C ASN A 139 5.78 -3.22 -3.19
N GLU A 140 6.63 -3.50 -2.19
CA GLU A 140 8.09 -3.34 -2.29
C GLU A 140 8.67 -4.14 -3.46
N ASN A 141 8.28 -5.41 -3.62
CA ASN A 141 8.70 -6.25 -4.76
C ASN A 141 8.22 -5.69 -6.11
N ALA A 142 6.95 -5.24 -6.19
CA ALA A 142 6.44 -4.63 -7.41
C ALA A 142 7.20 -3.33 -7.77
N GLN A 143 7.55 -2.51 -6.77
CA GLN A 143 8.36 -1.32 -6.96
C GLN A 143 9.80 -1.64 -7.39
N GLU A 144 10.38 -2.73 -6.88
CA GLU A 144 11.70 -3.23 -7.28
C GLU A 144 11.71 -3.66 -8.76
N ILE A 145 10.74 -4.48 -9.18
CA ILE A 145 10.59 -4.89 -10.59
C ILE A 145 10.42 -3.68 -11.52
N ILE A 146 9.62 -2.67 -11.13
CA ILE A 146 9.46 -1.44 -11.93
C ILE A 146 10.80 -0.70 -12.09
N LYS A 147 11.60 -0.61 -11.04
CA LYS A 147 12.93 0.02 -11.11
C LYS A 147 13.87 -0.76 -12.02
N GLU A 148 13.89 -2.08 -11.91
CA GLU A 148 14.70 -2.94 -12.78
C GLU A 148 14.33 -2.73 -14.26
N ILE A 149 13.04 -2.67 -14.60
CA ILE A 149 12.57 -2.41 -15.97
C ILE A 149 13.00 -1.02 -16.46
N GLN A 150 12.96 0.00 -15.60
CA GLN A 150 13.41 1.35 -15.92
C GLN A 150 14.93 1.42 -16.12
N GLU A 151 15.71 0.79 -15.25
CA GLU A 151 17.18 0.73 -15.32
C GLU A 151 17.67 -0.06 -16.54
N GLN A 152 16.94 -1.12 -16.93
CA GLN A 152 17.22 -1.91 -18.14
C GLN A 152 16.90 -1.18 -19.46
N LYS A 153 16.48 0.09 -19.43
CA LYS A 153 16.14 0.91 -20.62
C LYS A 153 15.18 0.24 -21.59
N LEU A 154 14.28 -0.62 -21.11
CA LEU A 154 13.16 -1.12 -21.93
C LEU A 154 12.12 -0.02 -22.26
N LEU A 155 12.29 1.16 -21.63
CA LEU A 155 11.62 2.42 -21.93
C LEU A 155 12.64 3.46 -22.46
N SER A 156 13.46 3.07 -23.43
CA SER A 156 14.48 3.95 -24.03
C SER A 156 13.85 5.13 -24.77
N GLU A 157 14.53 6.29 -24.77
CA GLU A 157 14.18 7.47 -25.58
C GLU A 157 14.05 7.08 -27.08
N GLU A 158 14.87 6.14 -27.52
CA GLU A 158 14.81 5.51 -28.84
C GLU A 158 13.49 4.76 -29.07
N GLY A 159 12.94 4.10 -28.05
CA GLY A 159 11.64 3.42 -28.13
C GLY A 159 10.49 4.40 -28.33
N SER A 160 10.55 5.56 -27.66
CA SER A 160 9.59 6.66 -27.88
C SER A 160 9.73 7.25 -29.29
N HIS A 161 10.96 7.44 -29.78
CA HIS A 161 11.18 7.96 -31.13
C HIS A 161 10.71 6.96 -32.21
N VAL A 162 11.02 5.67 -32.06
CA VAL A 162 10.53 4.61 -32.95
C VAL A 162 9.00 4.56 -32.92
N PHE A 163 8.39 4.61 -31.74
CA PHE A 163 6.94 4.68 -31.57
C PHE A 163 6.33 5.87 -32.31
N SER A 164 6.94 7.05 -32.19
CA SER A 164 6.48 8.26 -32.89
C SER A 164 6.67 8.20 -34.41
N SER A 165 7.71 7.49 -34.87
CA SER A 165 8.00 7.37 -36.30
C SER A 165 7.18 6.28 -37.01
N VAL A 166 6.79 5.22 -36.30
CA VAL A 166 6.14 4.03 -36.88
C VAL A 166 4.62 4.18 -36.90
N PHE A 167 4.04 4.78 -35.86
CA PHE A 167 2.59 4.92 -35.75
C PHE A 167 2.13 6.31 -36.16
N SER A 168 1.00 6.40 -36.85
CA SER A 168 0.34 7.68 -37.06
C SER A 168 -0.14 8.29 -35.73
N ASP A 169 -0.31 9.61 -35.69
CA ASP A 169 -0.72 10.33 -34.48
C ASP A 169 -2.02 9.76 -33.89
N ASP A 170 -2.98 9.37 -34.74
CA ASP A 170 -4.25 8.75 -34.32
C ASP A 170 -4.05 7.45 -33.53
N ILE A 171 -3.12 6.61 -33.99
CA ILE A 171 -2.81 5.33 -33.35
C ILE A 171 -2.05 5.58 -32.05
N GLN A 172 -1.15 6.56 -32.03
CA GLN A 172 -0.46 6.97 -30.80
C GLN A 172 -1.46 7.45 -29.76
N GLN A 173 -2.41 8.30 -30.14
CA GLN A 173 -3.48 8.78 -29.25
C GLN A 173 -4.39 7.66 -28.75
N LEU A 174 -4.66 6.64 -29.57
CA LEU A 174 -5.40 5.44 -29.15
C LEU A 174 -4.61 4.63 -28.12
N LEU A 175 -3.33 4.38 -28.38
CA LEU A 175 -2.46 3.60 -27.51
C LEU A 175 -2.21 4.32 -26.17
N CYS A 176 -2.09 5.65 -26.18
CA CYS A 176 -2.01 6.46 -24.96
C CYS A 176 -3.26 6.36 -24.06
N ARG A 177 -4.40 5.93 -24.60
CA ARG A 177 -5.64 5.70 -23.82
C ARG A 177 -5.71 4.30 -23.22
N VAL A 178 -4.90 3.35 -23.70
CA VAL A 178 -4.84 1.99 -23.16
C VAL A 178 -4.37 2.04 -21.70
N GLY A 179 -5.21 1.57 -20.78
CA GLY A 179 -4.89 1.52 -19.35
C GLY A 179 -4.97 2.86 -18.60
N ASN A 180 -5.32 3.95 -19.28
CA ASN A 180 -5.51 5.27 -18.66
C ASN A 180 -6.99 5.68 -18.66
N GLU A 181 -7.49 6.26 -17.57
CA GLU A 181 -8.80 6.92 -17.52
C GLU A 181 -8.77 8.29 -18.23
N GLN A 182 -8.30 8.35 -19.48
CA GLN A 182 -8.27 9.59 -20.26
C GLN A 182 -9.72 10.02 -20.56
N LYS A 183 -10.24 10.99 -19.81
CA LYS A 183 -11.60 11.58 -19.93
C LYS A 183 -11.71 12.65 -21.04
N GLY A 184 -10.77 12.65 -21.98
CA GLY A 184 -10.67 13.63 -23.07
C GLY A 184 -11.62 13.35 -24.24
N LYS A 185 -11.80 14.35 -25.11
CA LYS A 185 -12.52 14.17 -26.39
C LYS A 185 -11.77 13.17 -27.27
N TYR A 186 -12.51 12.35 -28.03
CA TYR A 186 -11.90 11.50 -29.06
C TYR A 186 -11.49 12.34 -30.26
N PRO A 187 -10.31 12.12 -30.86
CA PRO A 187 -9.92 12.82 -32.07
C PRO A 187 -10.88 12.47 -33.21
N PRO A 188 -11.09 13.38 -34.17
CA PRO A 188 -12.07 13.20 -35.24
C PRO A 188 -11.77 11.95 -36.09
N GLU A 189 -10.51 11.61 -36.32
CA GLU A 189 -10.05 10.44 -37.07
C GLU A 189 -10.46 9.15 -36.37
N LEU A 190 -10.20 9.05 -35.06
CA LEU A 190 -10.60 7.88 -34.26
C LEU A 190 -12.12 7.78 -34.13
N ARG A 191 -12.82 8.91 -34.09
CA ARG A 191 -14.29 8.95 -34.13
C ARG A 191 -14.81 8.40 -35.46
N ALA A 192 -14.23 8.83 -36.59
CA ALA A 192 -14.60 8.33 -37.90
C ALA A 192 -14.33 6.83 -38.03
N PHE A 193 -13.14 6.37 -37.62
CA PHE A 193 -12.79 4.95 -37.61
C PHE A 193 -13.78 4.11 -36.80
N ALA A 194 -14.09 4.53 -35.56
CA ALA A 194 -15.01 3.81 -34.69
C ALA A 194 -16.44 3.76 -35.26
N LEU A 195 -16.93 4.87 -35.84
CA LEU A 195 -18.24 4.93 -36.48
C LEU A 195 -18.32 4.04 -37.72
N THR A 196 -17.30 4.09 -38.59
CA THR A 196 -17.23 3.28 -39.81
C THR A 196 -17.17 1.79 -39.49
N LEU A 197 -16.32 1.39 -38.55
CA LEU A 197 -16.20 -0.02 -38.15
C LEU A 197 -17.51 -0.54 -37.52
N HIS A 198 -18.10 0.26 -36.62
CA HIS A 198 -19.39 -0.07 -36.02
C HIS A 198 -20.52 -0.15 -37.06
N PHE A 199 -20.51 0.74 -38.05
CA PHE A 199 -21.47 0.75 -39.16
C PHE A 199 -21.37 -0.53 -40.01
N TYR A 200 -20.16 -0.98 -40.33
CA TYR A 200 -19.98 -2.22 -41.10
C TYR A 200 -20.32 -3.48 -40.29
N SER A 201 -19.89 -3.55 -39.04
CA SER A 201 -20.22 -4.68 -38.17
C SER A 201 -20.06 -4.32 -36.69
N PRO A 202 -21.16 -4.24 -35.92
CA PRO A 202 -21.10 -4.03 -34.48
C PRO A 202 -20.30 -5.12 -33.74
N ALA A 203 -20.35 -6.36 -34.23
CA ALA A 203 -19.61 -7.48 -33.66
C ALA A 203 -18.09 -7.35 -33.91
N ALA A 204 -17.69 -6.91 -35.11
CA ALA A 204 -16.29 -6.63 -35.40
C ALA A 204 -15.77 -5.47 -34.54
N TYR A 205 -16.58 -4.44 -34.35
CA TYR A 205 -16.25 -3.33 -33.46
C TYR A 205 -16.02 -3.80 -32.02
N GLU A 206 -16.92 -4.61 -31.46
CA GLU A 206 -16.80 -5.13 -30.10
C GLU A 206 -15.57 -6.03 -29.93
N TYR A 207 -15.29 -6.87 -30.94
CA TYR A 207 -14.07 -7.68 -30.97
C TYR A 207 -12.82 -6.78 -30.90
N VAL A 208 -12.70 -5.82 -31.81
CA VAL A 208 -11.56 -4.89 -31.85
C VAL A 208 -11.46 -4.12 -30.52
N ARG A 209 -12.56 -3.60 -30.00
CA ARG A 209 -12.59 -2.90 -28.72
C ARG A 209 -12.09 -3.76 -27.55
N SER A 210 -12.45 -5.05 -27.52
CA SER A 210 -11.95 -5.98 -26.51
C SER A 210 -10.44 -6.24 -26.64
N LYS A 211 -9.91 -6.27 -27.87
CA LYS A 211 -8.48 -6.47 -28.13
C LYS A 211 -7.63 -5.25 -27.80
N PHE A 212 -8.19 -4.05 -27.91
CA PHE A 212 -7.51 -2.80 -27.58
C PHE A 212 -7.76 -2.33 -26.13
N ASN A 213 -7.96 -3.26 -25.17
CA ASN A 213 -8.14 -2.95 -23.75
C ASN A 213 -9.17 -1.84 -23.48
N GLU A 214 -10.28 -1.85 -24.22
CA GLU A 214 -11.36 -0.85 -24.12
C GLU A 214 -10.96 0.61 -24.41
N ALA A 215 -9.83 0.84 -25.08
CA ALA A 215 -9.39 2.20 -25.47
C ALA A 215 -10.31 2.87 -26.51
N LEU A 216 -11.12 2.07 -27.23
CA LEU A 216 -12.14 2.56 -28.15
C LEU A 216 -13.42 3.00 -27.41
N PRO A 217 -14.17 3.97 -27.98
CA PRO A 217 -15.42 4.48 -27.40
C PRO A 217 -16.40 3.38 -26.97
N SER A 218 -17.26 3.69 -26.00
CA SER A 218 -18.36 2.77 -25.70
C SER A 218 -19.44 2.80 -26.79
N GLN A 219 -20.20 1.73 -26.93
CA GLN A 219 -21.36 1.71 -27.83
C GLN A 219 -22.38 2.81 -27.49
N ARG A 220 -22.49 3.18 -26.20
CA ARG A 220 -23.31 4.30 -25.75
C ARG A 220 -22.80 5.63 -26.32
N THR A 221 -21.48 5.81 -26.33
CA THR A 221 -20.82 6.98 -26.92
C THR A 221 -21.09 7.05 -28.43
N LEU A 222 -20.97 5.91 -29.14
CA LEU A 222 -21.28 5.81 -30.57
C LEU A 222 -22.73 6.19 -30.88
N ARG A 223 -23.70 5.68 -30.11
CA ARG A 223 -25.12 6.06 -30.24
C ARG A 223 -25.33 7.56 -30.06
N GLY A 224 -24.62 8.18 -29.12
CA GLY A 224 -24.63 9.62 -28.94
C GLY A 224 -24.11 10.38 -30.17
N TRP A 225 -23.09 9.86 -30.83
CA TRP A 225 -22.54 10.44 -32.07
C TRP A 225 -23.45 10.27 -33.28
N TYR A 226 -24.20 9.18 -33.40
CA TYR A 226 -25.22 9.06 -34.44
C TYR A 226 -26.35 10.08 -34.27
N LYS A 227 -26.72 10.41 -33.02
CA LYS A 227 -27.80 11.37 -32.75
C LYS A 227 -27.48 12.81 -33.22
N SER A 228 -26.20 13.17 -33.32
CA SER A 228 -25.82 14.50 -33.84
C SER A 228 -26.01 14.66 -35.35
N PHE A 229 -26.34 13.59 -36.07
CA PHE A 229 -26.64 13.67 -37.49
C PHE A 229 -28.07 14.22 -37.69
N GLN A 230 -28.23 15.28 -38.49
CA GLN A 230 -29.53 15.88 -38.78
C GLN A 230 -30.36 14.93 -39.67
N GLY A 231 -31.06 13.98 -39.04
CA GLY A 231 -32.00 13.07 -39.71
C GLY A 231 -33.37 13.70 -39.94
N ALA A 232 -33.43 14.92 -40.48
CA ALA A 232 -34.71 15.51 -40.86
C ALA A 232 -35.36 14.68 -41.98
N PRO A 233 -36.70 14.53 -42.00
CA PRO A 233 -37.37 13.80 -43.08
C PRO A 233 -37.14 14.50 -44.42
N GLY A 234 -36.79 13.72 -45.45
CA GLY A 234 -36.49 14.22 -46.80
C GLY A 234 -35.06 13.88 -47.24
N PHE A 235 -34.54 14.66 -48.19
CA PHE A 235 -33.17 14.54 -48.65
C PHE A 235 -32.23 15.32 -47.72
N THR A 236 -31.07 14.76 -47.41
CA THR A 236 -30.06 15.40 -46.58
C THR A 236 -29.26 16.42 -47.39
N ALA A 237 -28.98 17.59 -46.79
CA ALA A 237 -28.18 18.63 -47.44
C ALA A 237 -26.78 18.12 -47.78
N GLU A 238 -26.24 17.23 -46.95
CA GLU A 238 -24.96 16.56 -47.14
C GLU A 238 -24.94 15.67 -48.39
N ALA A 239 -26.06 15.04 -48.74
CA ALA A 239 -26.14 14.23 -49.96
C ALA A 239 -26.04 15.11 -51.22
N PHE A 240 -26.73 16.25 -51.23
CA PHE A 240 -26.61 17.21 -52.34
C PHE A 240 -25.21 17.80 -52.46
N ALA A 241 -24.61 18.22 -51.34
CA ALA A 241 -23.24 18.72 -51.32
C ALA A 241 -22.21 17.67 -51.80
N PHE A 242 -22.45 16.39 -51.51
CA PHE A 242 -21.63 15.30 -52.04
C PHE A 242 -21.80 15.12 -53.55
N LEU A 243 -23.05 15.13 -54.04
CA LEU A 243 -23.35 14.99 -55.47
C LEU A 243 -22.77 16.15 -56.30
N GLU A 244 -22.81 17.37 -55.77
CA GLU A 244 -22.22 18.56 -56.39
C GLU A 244 -20.71 18.39 -56.56
N LYS A 245 -19.98 18.06 -55.48
CA LYS A 245 -18.54 17.79 -55.54
C LYS A 245 -18.18 16.63 -56.48
N PHE A 246 -19.04 15.61 -56.54
CA PHE A 246 -18.83 14.48 -57.43
C PHE A 246 -19.03 14.84 -58.90
N ALA A 247 -19.93 15.79 -59.20
CA ALA A 247 -20.10 16.34 -60.55
C ALA A 247 -18.88 17.18 -60.96
N GLU A 248 -18.44 18.10 -60.09
CA GLU A 248 -17.25 18.95 -60.31
C GLU A 248 -15.99 18.11 -60.62
N ALA A 249 -15.73 17.06 -59.82
CA ALA A 249 -14.58 16.19 -60.01
C ALA A 249 -14.60 15.43 -61.36
N ARG A 250 -15.77 15.19 -61.94
CA ARG A 250 -15.89 14.60 -63.28
C ARG A 250 -15.56 15.60 -64.37
N ASP A 251 -16.03 16.84 -64.24
CA ASP A 251 -15.80 17.89 -65.22
C ASP A 251 -14.31 18.28 -65.28
N GLU A 252 -13.62 18.31 -64.13
CA GLU A 252 -12.16 18.49 -64.06
C GLU A 252 -11.40 17.37 -64.78
N SER A 253 -11.83 16.12 -64.63
CA SER A 253 -11.19 14.98 -65.32
C SER A 253 -11.37 14.98 -66.84
N SER A 254 -12.46 15.60 -67.33
CA SER A 254 -12.76 15.74 -68.76
C SER A 254 -12.02 16.91 -69.43
N THR A 255 -11.57 17.90 -68.66
CA THR A 255 -10.93 19.12 -69.17
C THR A 255 -9.39 19.01 -69.18
N ALA A 256 -8.84 17.97 -68.53
CA ALA A 256 -7.40 17.69 -68.46
C ALA A 256 -6.86 16.82 -69.63
N LEU A 257 -7.65 16.62 -70.69
CA LEU A 257 -7.26 15.98 -71.96
C LEU A 257 -7.30 17.02 -73.09
#